data_AF-A0A964CAX3-F1
#
_entry.id   AF-A0A964CAX3-F1
#
_cell.length_a   1.000
_cell.length_b   1.000
_cell.length_c   1.000
_cell.angle_alpha   90.00
_cell.angle_beta   90.00
_cell.angle_gamma   90.00
#
_symmetry.space_group_name_H-M   'P 1'
#
loop_
_entity.id
_entity.type
_entity.pdbx_description
1 polymer ?
#
loop_
_entity_poly.entity_id
_entity_poly.type
_entity_poly.pdbx_seq_one_letter_code
_entity_poly.pdbx_strand_id
1 'polypeptide(L)'
;MKLFTSSSKISLALFTAFAAASTVVTATFSNTKPAVAAQYCQCVHYANNRFQLRPPYVWSAKDYGSVLQRNGFRQVGPQPGAVVVMQSSFPGADRTHGHIGVVERVNGNGTIAVRGSNQGNRGLFGEFNCNNVNVTQFGTSVNGRRDVSFWVR
;
A
#
# COMPACT_ATOMS: atom_id res chain seq x y z
N MET A 1 -45.09 39.36 -79.83
CA MET A 1 -45.28 37.97 -80.28
C MET A 1 -45.37 37.09 -79.04
N LYS A 2 -46.53 36.50 -78.75
CA LYS A 2 -46.73 35.53 -77.66
C LYS A 2 -46.05 34.21 -78.04
N LEU A 3 -45.51 33.47 -77.08
CA LEU A 3 -45.47 31.99 -76.99
C LEU A 3 -44.65 31.62 -75.73
N PHE A 4 -45.28 31.35 -74.59
CA PHE A 4 -45.84 30.07 -74.11
C PHE A 4 -44.81 29.03 -73.64
N THR A 5 -44.98 28.68 -72.35
CA THR A 5 -44.84 27.36 -71.70
C THR A 5 -43.48 26.69 -71.54
N SER A 6 -43.10 26.37 -70.29
CA SER A 6 -43.10 24.99 -69.76
C SER A 6 -42.64 24.94 -68.28
N SER A 7 -43.27 24.05 -67.51
CA SER A 7 -43.07 23.81 -66.07
C SER A 7 -41.81 23.02 -65.74
N SER A 8 -41.14 23.33 -64.61
CA SER A 8 -40.92 22.36 -63.51
C SER A 8 -39.83 22.80 -62.52
N LYS A 9 -40.28 23.05 -61.29
CA LYS A 9 -39.70 22.83 -59.96
C LYS A 9 -38.18 22.59 -59.84
N ILE A 10 -37.50 23.48 -59.09
CA ILE A 10 -36.32 23.11 -58.29
C ILE A 10 -36.42 23.81 -56.94
N SER A 11 -36.66 23.02 -55.89
CA SER A 11 -36.47 23.40 -54.49
C SER A 11 -35.00 23.72 -54.25
N LEU A 12 -34.69 24.82 -53.56
CA LEU A 12 -33.34 25.08 -53.08
C LEU A 12 -33.35 25.29 -51.56
N ALA A 13 -32.47 24.51 -50.94
CA ALA A 13 -32.47 24.13 -49.54
C ALA A 13 -32.01 25.25 -48.60
N LEU A 14 -32.50 25.18 -47.36
CA LEU A 14 -31.98 25.92 -46.21
C LEU A 14 -30.49 25.61 -46.01
N PHE A 15 -29.69 26.66 -45.91
CA PHE A 15 -28.32 26.59 -45.40
C PHE A 15 -28.35 26.47 -43.87
N THR A 16 -28.02 25.30 -43.34
CA THR A 16 -27.66 25.13 -41.92
C THR A 16 -26.15 25.24 -41.76
N ALA A 17 -25.71 26.29 -41.06
CA ALA A 17 -24.32 26.46 -40.67
C ALA A 17 -23.96 25.48 -39.53
N PHE A 18 -23.05 24.55 -39.79
CA PHE A 18 -22.44 23.72 -38.75
C PHE A 18 -21.27 24.48 -38.11
N ALA A 19 -21.43 24.88 -36.86
CA ALA A 19 -20.32 25.36 -36.03
C ALA A 19 -19.48 24.14 -35.57
N ALA A 20 -18.26 24.01 -36.08
CA ALA A 20 -17.33 22.98 -35.64
C ALA A 20 -16.76 23.36 -34.27
N ALA A 21 -17.15 22.64 -33.22
CA ALA A 21 -16.54 22.75 -31.90
C ALA A 21 -15.21 21.97 -31.89
N SER A 22 -14.08 22.68 -31.78
CA SER A 22 -12.78 22.05 -31.62
C SER A 22 -12.61 21.55 -30.18
N THR A 23 -12.72 20.24 -29.97
CA THR A 23 -12.33 19.59 -28.71
C THR A 23 -10.81 19.56 -28.57
N VAL A 24 -10.27 20.35 -27.64
CA VAL A 24 -8.87 20.27 -27.21
C VAL A 24 -8.72 19.06 -26.30
N VAL A 25 -8.16 17.97 -26.81
CA VAL A 25 -7.77 16.81 -26.01
C VAL A 25 -6.55 17.20 -25.18
N THR A 26 -6.74 17.46 -23.90
CA THR A 26 -5.63 17.67 -22.97
C THR A 26 -4.99 16.32 -22.68
N ALA A 27 -3.85 16.04 -23.33
CA ALA A 27 -3.07 14.84 -23.03
C ALA A 27 -2.47 14.97 -21.62
N THR A 28 -3.02 14.22 -20.67
CA THR A 28 -2.40 14.07 -19.35
C THR A 28 -1.15 13.22 -19.51
N PHE A 29 0.03 13.84 -19.48
CA PHE A 29 1.29 13.12 -19.36
C PHE A 29 1.38 12.55 -17.94
N SER A 30 0.98 11.30 -17.78
CA SER A 30 1.25 10.52 -16.58
C SER A 30 2.75 10.38 -16.45
N ASN A 31 3.35 11.11 -15.52
CA ASN A 31 4.74 10.96 -15.14
C ASN A 31 4.85 9.61 -14.40
N THR A 32 4.89 8.51 -15.15
CA THR A 32 5.05 7.16 -14.60
C THR A 32 6.43 7.12 -13.95
N LYS A 33 6.45 7.24 -12.61
CA LYS A 33 7.64 6.98 -11.82
C LYS A 33 8.19 5.62 -12.29
N PRO A 34 9.47 5.53 -12.69
CA PRO A 34 10.05 4.26 -13.11
C PRO A 34 9.78 3.22 -12.03
N ALA A 35 9.28 2.06 -12.44
CA ALA A 35 9.00 0.96 -11.55
C ALA A 35 10.32 0.54 -10.88
N VAL A 36 10.48 0.92 -9.61
CA VAL A 36 11.61 0.46 -8.80
C VAL A 36 11.38 -1.04 -8.60
N ALA A 37 12.30 -1.87 -9.09
CA ALA A 37 12.23 -3.30 -8.87
C ALA A 37 12.16 -3.58 -7.37
N ALA A 38 11.18 -4.38 -6.95
CA ALA A 38 11.04 -4.77 -5.55
C ALA A 38 12.32 -5.50 -5.11
N GLN A 39 12.87 -5.07 -3.97
CA GLN A 39 14.15 -5.56 -3.46
C GLN A 39 13.95 -6.54 -2.32
N TYR A 40 15.01 -7.28 -1.97
CA TYR A 40 15.00 -8.08 -0.75
C TYR A 40 15.02 -7.15 0.47
N CYS A 41 14.03 -7.27 1.36
CA CYS A 41 13.84 -6.38 2.49
C CYS A 41 14.08 -7.07 3.83
N GLN A 42 14.71 -6.35 4.76
CA GLN A 42 14.62 -6.63 6.20
C GLN A 42 13.24 -6.24 6.74
N CYS A 43 12.81 -6.83 7.85
CA CYS A 43 11.48 -6.57 8.43
C CYS A 43 11.22 -5.06 8.68
N VAL A 44 12.26 -4.33 9.11
CA VAL A 44 12.22 -2.88 9.29
C VAL A 44 12.05 -2.11 7.98
N HIS A 45 12.63 -2.58 6.86
CA HIS A 45 12.45 -1.96 5.55
C HIS A 45 10.99 -2.07 5.08
N TYR A 46 10.36 -3.21 5.31
CA TYR A 46 8.94 -3.38 4.99
C TYR A 46 8.06 -2.41 5.78
N ALA A 47 8.28 -2.28 7.10
CA ALA A 47 7.54 -1.32 7.92
C ALA A 47 7.76 0.14 7.45
N ASN A 48 9.01 0.51 7.15
CA ASN A 48 9.34 1.85 6.64
C ASN A 48 8.63 2.14 5.31
N ASN A 49 8.67 1.19 4.37
CA ASN A 49 8.05 1.36 3.04
C ASN A 49 6.52 1.39 3.13
N ARG A 50 5.92 0.46 3.88
CA ARG A 50 4.46 0.32 3.99
C ARG A 50 3.81 1.57 4.60
N PHE A 51 4.42 2.13 5.64
CA PHE A 51 3.85 3.27 6.36
C PHE A 51 4.49 4.61 6.00
N GLN A 52 5.42 4.62 5.04
CA GLN A 52 6.19 5.79 4.63
C GLN A 52 6.80 6.50 5.86
N LEU A 53 7.40 5.71 6.75
CA LEU A 53 7.99 6.22 7.99
C LEU A 53 9.11 7.20 7.64
N ARG A 54 9.20 8.28 8.42
CA ARG A 54 10.21 9.32 8.26
C ARG A 54 11.43 9.03 9.14
N PRO A 55 12.64 9.35 8.67
CA PRO A 55 13.87 9.20 9.45
C PRO A 55 13.86 10.08 10.72
N PRO A 56 14.76 9.81 11.69
CA PRO A 56 15.79 8.77 11.67
C PRO A 56 15.20 7.37 11.86
N TYR A 57 15.72 6.41 11.08
CA TYR A 57 15.44 4.98 11.24
C TYR A 57 16.41 4.36 12.23
N VAL A 58 16.00 3.23 12.82
CA VAL A 58 16.89 2.38 13.62
C VAL A 58 17.05 1.04 12.93
N TRP A 59 18.15 0.35 13.22
CA TRP A 59 18.45 -0.96 12.62
C TRP A 59 17.61 -2.08 13.24
N SER A 60 17.50 -2.10 14.56
CA SER A 60 16.85 -3.20 15.28
C SER A 60 15.35 -2.95 15.42
N ALA A 61 14.54 -3.95 15.07
CA ALA A 61 13.09 -3.90 15.17
C ALA A 61 12.59 -3.66 16.61
N LYS A 62 13.28 -4.21 17.62
CA LYS A 62 12.94 -4.03 19.04
C LYS A 62 12.86 -2.56 19.50
N ASP A 63 13.56 -1.66 18.80
CA ASP A 63 13.65 -0.24 19.15
C ASP A 63 12.64 0.65 18.37
N TYR A 64 11.81 0.05 17.51
CA TYR A 64 10.92 0.80 16.60
C TYR A 64 9.75 1.51 17.27
N GLY A 65 9.43 1.22 18.54
CA GLY A 65 8.35 1.91 19.25
C GLY A 65 8.51 3.44 19.20
N SER A 66 9.72 3.95 19.42
CA SER A 66 10.03 5.38 19.35
C SER A 66 9.91 5.96 17.92
N VAL A 67 10.27 5.18 16.90
CA VAL A 67 10.14 5.55 15.49
C VAL A 67 8.67 5.66 15.11
N LEU A 68 7.86 4.69 15.52
CA LEU A 68 6.42 4.65 15.27
C LEU A 68 5.73 5.83 15.96
N GLN A 69 6.01 6.07 17.24
CA GLN A 69 5.45 7.20 17.99
C GLN A 69 5.74 8.55 17.31
N ARG A 70 7.00 8.80 16.92
CA ARG A 70 7.38 10.02 16.20
C ARG A 70 6.66 10.15 14.84
N ASN A 71 6.28 9.03 14.24
CA ASN A 71 5.53 9.01 12.98
C ASN A 71 4.00 9.04 13.16
N GLY A 72 3.54 9.34 14.38
CA GLY A 72 2.12 9.57 14.69
C GLY A 72 1.36 8.30 15.06
N PHE A 73 2.05 7.19 15.33
CA PHE A 73 1.39 5.99 15.83
C PHE A 73 1.15 6.08 17.33
N ARG A 74 0.04 5.48 17.77
CA ARG A 74 -0.29 5.28 19.19
C ARG A 74 -0.26 3.80 19.54
N GLN A 75 0.18 3.49 20.75
CA GLN A 75 0.17 2.12 21.26
C GLN A 75 -1.25 1.68 21.57
N VAL A 76 -1.58 0.44 21.25
CA VAL A 76 -2.91 -0.19 21.42
C VAL A 76 -2.77 -1.65 21.83
N GLY A 77 -3.90 -2.33 22.02
CA GLY A 77 -3.96 -3.79 22.15
C GLY A 77 -3.77 -4.53 20.82
N PRO A 78 -3.64 -5.87 20.85
CA PRO A 78 -3.52 -6.69 19.65
C PRO A 78 -4.78 -6.61 18.79
N GLN A 79 -4.64 -6.16 17.55
CA GLN A 79 -5.73 -6.11 16.57
C GLN A 79 -5.18 -6.21 15.14
N PRO A 80 -5.97 -6.75 14.18
CA PRO A 80 -5.62 -6.71 12.77
C PRO A 80 -5.30 -5.28 12.28
N GLY A 81 -4.32 -5.16 11.40
CA GLY A 81 -3.83 -3.89 10.86
C GLY A 81 -2.82 -3.15 11.75
N ALA A 82 -2.69 -3.53 13.03
CA ALA A 82 -1.69 -2.93 13.92
C ALA A 82 -0.26 -3.34 13.51
N VAL A 83 0.69 -2.43 13.68
CA VAL A 83 2.12 -2.75 13.63
C VAL A 83 2.48 -3.44 14.93
N VAL A 84 3.00 -4.66 14.85
CA VAL A 84 3.53 -5.39 16.01
C VAL A 84 5.04 -5.19 16.08
N VAL A 85 5.54 -4.83 17.26
CA VAL A 85 6.97 -4.79 17.58
C VAL A 85 7.23 -5.83 18.66
N MET A 86 8.01 -6.85 18.32
CA MET A 86 8.43 -7.94 19.19
C MET A 86 9.86 -7.70 19.67
N GLN A 87 10.07 -7.77 20.98
CA GLN A 87 11.40 -7.68 21.57
C GLN A 87 12.17 -8.99 21.32
N SER A 88 13.48 -8.97 21.54
CA SER A 88 14.35 -10.14 21.36
C SER A 88 14.00 -11.31 22.30
N SER A 89 13.29 -11.06 23.41
CA SER A 89 12.82 -12.11 24.32
C SER A 89 11.53 -12.78 23.87
N PHE A 90 10.84 -12.26 22.86
CA PHE A 90 9.59 -12.84 22.37
C PHE A 90 9.89 -14.12 21.58
N PRO A 91 9.32 -15.29 21.96
CA PRO A 91 9.59 -16.53 21.24
C PRO A 91 9.16 -16.46 19.77
N GLY A 92 10.10 -16.76 18.88
CA GLY A 92 9.93 -16.68 17.43
C GLY A 92 10.47 -15.39 16.80
N ALA A 93 10.77 -14.35 17.58
CA ALA A 93 11.49 -13.18 17.09
C ALA A 93 13.00 -13.43 17.04
N ASP A 94 13.72 -12.62 16.26
CA ASP A 94 15.17 -12.65 16.25
C ASP A 94 15.72 -12.26 17.65
N ARG A 95 16.68 -13.06 18.15
CA ARG A 95 17.21 -12.91 19.52
C ARG A 95 18.11 -11.70 19.71
N THR A 96 18.50 -11.01 18.64
CA THR A 96 19.37 -9.82 18.70
C THR A 96 18.58 -8.55 18.39
N HIS A 97 17.78 -8.59 17.33
CA HIS A 97 17.13 -7.44 16.72
C HIS A 97 15.62 -7.37 16.99
N GLY A 98 14.99 -8.44 17.49
CA GLY A 98 13.54 -8.54 17.63
C GLY A 98 12.85 -8.72 16.27
N HIS A 99 11.57 -8.39 16.19
CA HIS A 99 10.82 -8.44 14.92
C HIS A 99 9.78 -7.33 14.82
N ILE A 100 9.47 -6.89 13.60
CA ILE A 100 8.41 -5.93 13.31
C ILE A 100 7.62 -6.38 12.09
N GLY A 101 6.30 -6.20 12.14
CA GLY A 101 5.43 -6.47 11.00
C GLY A 101 4.02 -5.94 11.23
N VAL A 102 3.08 -6.34 10.39
CA VAL A 102 1.67 -5.95 10.50
C VAL A 102 0.84 -7.16 10.89
N VAL A 103 0.01 -7.02 11.91
CA VAL A 103 -0.90 -8.09 12.34
C VAL A 103 -1.96 -8.29 11.25
N GLU A 104 -1.97 -9.46 10.64
CA GLU A 104 -3.02 -9.87 9.70
C GLU A 104 -4.23 -10.44 10.45
N ARG A 105 -3.95 -11.19 11.52
CA ARG A 105 -4.98 -11.90 12.28
C ARG A 105 -4.54 -12.07 13.73
N VAL A 106 -5.50 -11.91 14.63
CA VAL A 106 -5.39 -12.32 16.04
C VAL A 106 -6.32 -13.52 16.22
N ASN A 107 -5.76 -14.65 16.66
CA ASN A 107 -6.52 -15.87 16.90
C ASN A 107 -7.10 -15.88 18.33
N GLY A 108 -8.14 -16.66 18.58
CA GLY A 108 -8.81 -16.72 19.90
C GLY A 108 -7.91 -17.17 21.06
N ASN A 109 -6.83 -17.91 20.79
CA ASN A 109 -5.82 -18.30 21.78
C ASN A 109 -4.73 -17.22 22.01
N GLY A 110 -4.88 -16.03 21.43
CA GLY A 110 -3.96 -14.90 21.52
C GLY A 110 -2.71 -15.03 20.65
N THR A 111 -2.59 -16.07 19.82
CA THR A 111 -1.53 -16.12 18.80
C THR A 111 -1.85 -15.20 17.63
N ILE A 112 -0.83 -14.77 16.88
CA ILE A 112 -1.00 -13.82 15.78
C ILE A 112 -0.37 -14.31 14.48
N ALA A 113 -1.00 -13.95 13.36
CA ALA A 113 -0.38 -14.01 12.04
C ALA A 113 0.12 -12.62 11.68
N VAL A 114 1.37 -12.53 11.24
CA VAL A 114 2.04 -11.26 10.95
C VAL A 114 2.46 -11.26 9.50
N ARG A 115 2.17 -10.17 8.79
CA ARG A 115 2.68 -9.87 7.44
C ARG A 115 3.91 -9.01 7.54
N GLY A 116 4.97 -9.40 6.85
CA GLY A 116 6.23 -8.66 6.82
C GLY A 116 7.25 -9.36 5.95
N SER A 117 8.45 -8.78 5.84
CA SER A 117 9.56 -9.37 5.10
C SER A 117 10.58 -10.02 6.04
N ASN A 118 11.38 -10.94 5.49
CA ASN A 118 12.45 -11.66 6.19
C ASN A 118 12.02 -12.39 7.47
N GLN A 119 10.84 -13.04 7.45
CA GLN A 119 10.26 -13.76 8.59
C GLN A 119 9.81 -15.19 8.23
N GLY A 120 10.34 -15.71 7.12
CA GLY A 120 10.03 -17.01 6.56
C GLY A 120 10.59 -17.15 5.15
N ASN A 121 10.55 -18.36 4.60
CA ASN A 121 11.14 -18.71 3.30
C ASN A 121 10.15 -19.41 2.34
N ARG A 122 8.84 -19.36 2.65
CA ARG A 122 7.78 -20.00 1.85
C ARG A 122 6.65 -19.00 1.58
N GLY A 123 6.04 -19.12 0.40
CA GLY A 123 4.91 -18.28 -0.01
C GLY A 123 5.27 -16.80 -0.09
N LEU A 124 6.47 -16.49 -0.59
CA LEU A 124 6.96 -15.11 -0.73
C LEU A 124 6.22 -14.39 -1.86
N PHE A 125 5.89 -13.13 -1.66
CA PHE A 125 5.29 -12.25 -2.65
C PHE A 125 5.85 -10.83 -2.57
N GLY A 126 5.55 -10.04 -3.60
CA GLY A 126 5.93 -8.64 -3.71
C GLY A 126 4.91 -7.70 -3.06
N GLU A 127 5.35 -6.79 -2.20
CA GLU A 127 4.51 -5.75 -1.59
C GLU A 127 5.39 -4.61 -1.06
N PHE A 128 4.95 -3.34 -1.19
CA PHE A 128 5.65 -2.16 -0.67
C PHE A 128 7.16 -2.13 -1.00
N ASN A 129 7.51 -2.38 -2.27
CA ASN A 129 8.89 -2.46 -2.79
C ASN A 129 9.76 -3.56 -2.17
N CYS A 130 9.16 -4.54 -1.50
CA CYS A 130 9.82 -5.72 -0.97
C CYS A 130 9.38 -6.96 -1.76
N ASN A 131 10.31 -7.84 -2.14
CA ASN A 131 10.02 -9.05 -2.93
C ASN A 131 9.98 -10.36 -2.11
N ASN A 132 10.23 -10.26 -0.82
CA ASN A 132 10.34 -11.38 0.13
C ASN A 132 9.33 -11.25 1.29
N VAL A 133 8.13 -10.75 1.01
CA VAL A 133 7.06 -10.59 1.99
C VAL A 133 6.29 -11.90 2.11
N ASN A 134 5.91 -12.28 3.32
CA ASN A 134 4.98 -13.37 3.55
C ASN A 134 4.11 -13.10 4.78
N VAL A 135 3.20 -14.04 5.07
CA VAL A 135 2.42 -14.05 6.32
C VAL A 135 2.90 -15.23 7.16
N THR A 136 3.46 -14.96 8.34
CA THR A 136 3.98 -15.98 9.27
C THR A 136 3.13 -16.02 10.53
N GLN A 137 2.76 -17.23 10.96
CA GLN A 137 2.10 -17.47 12.24
C GLN A 137 3.15 -17.50 13.36
N PHE A 138 2.97 -16.68 14.38
CA PHE A 138 3.72 -16.78 15.63
C PHE A 138 2.91 -17.62 16.62
N GLY A 139 3.48 -18.75 17.05
CA GLY A 139 2.79 -19.73 17.90
C GLY A 139 2.64 -19.32 19.37
N THR A 140 3.31 -18.24 19.78
CA THR A 140 3.24 -17.73 21.15
C THR A 140 2.10 -16.74 21.31
N SER A 141 1.32 -16.90 22.37
CA SER A 141 0.24 -15.97 22.72
C SER A 141 0.81 -14.61 23.11
N VAL A 142 0.20 -13.53 22.66
CA VAL A 142 0.61 -12.14 22.96
C VAL A 142 -0.10 -11.54 24.16
N ASN A 143 -1.09 -12.24 24.71
CA ASN A 143 -1.91 -11.76 25.83
C ASN A 143 -1.07 -11.58 27.10
N GLY A 144 -1.16 -10.39 27.72
CA GLY A 144 -0.49 -10.08 28.99
C GLY A 144 1.05 -9.97 28.91
N ARG A 145 1.64 -10.03 27.72
CA ARG A 145 3.09 -9.99 27.53
C ARG A 145 3.61 -8.55 27.51
N ARG A 146 4.84 -8.36 28.02
CA ARG A 146 5.54 -7.07 28.04
C ARG A 146 6.63 -6.95 26.97
N ASP A 147 6.94 -8.05 26.29
CA ASP A 147 7.97 -8.15 25.25
C ASP A 147 7.38 -8.07 23.83
N VAL A 148 6.15 -7.59 23.71
CA VAL A 148 5.48 -7.31 22.45
C VAL A 148 4.59 -6.07 22.62
N SER A 149 4.53 -5.23 21.60
CA SER A 149 3.70 -4.02 21.59
C SER A 149 3.01 -3.86 20.23
N PHE A 150 1.85 -3.20 20.23
CA PHE A 150 1.02 -3.02 19.04
C PHE A 150 0.74 -1.54 18.83
N TRP A 151 0.76 -1.09 17.58
CA TRP A 151 0.72 0.32 17.24
C TRP A 151 -0.20 0.56 16.05
N VAL A 152 -1.04 1.58 16.11
CA VAL A 152 -1.86 2.04 14.98
C VAL A 152 -1.63 3.51 14.72
N ARG A 153 -1.79 3.91 13.46
CA ARG A 153 -1.80 5.30 13.06
C ARG A 153 -3.22 5.85 13.09
#